data_AF-A0A2M8P9K4-F1
#
_entry.id   AF-A0A2M8P9K4-F1
#
_cell.length_a   1.000
_cell.length_b   1.000
_cell.length_c   1.000
_cell.angle_alpha   90.00
_cell.angle_beta   90.00
_cell.angle_gamma   90.00
#
_symmetry.space_group_name_H-M   'P 1'
#
loop_
_entity.id
_entity.type
_entity.pdbx_description
1 polymer ?
#
loop_
_entity_poly.entity_id
_entity_poly.type
_entity_poly.pdbx_seq_one_letter_code
_entity_poly.pdbx_strand_id
1 'polypeptide(L)'
;MLINSVCLQHYFFPTPESEQENRVICVSGVASEKPFLVMMTNLISDLHLVGAGSASQCFPFYTYEADGTGRRENITDWALAQFRAHYQDERISKWDIFYYIYAVLHHPSYRARFAEILKRSLPRVPFAKDFWAYARAGRQLGDL
;
A
#
# COMPACT_ATOMS: atom_id res chain seq x y z
N MET A 1 17.13 -7.46 23.83
CA MET A 1 16.42 -7.07 22.59
C MET A 1 15.73 -5.74 22.87
N LEU A 2 16.07 -4.66 22.14
CA LEU A 2 15.67 -3.27 22.45
C LEU A 2 14.36 -2.81 21.81
N ILE A 3 13.78 -3.60 20.91
CA ILE A 3 12.54 -3.28 20.20
C ILE A 3 11.40 -4.12 20.78
N ASN A 4 10.32 -3.47 21.20
CA ASN A 4 9.15 -4.15 21.77
C ASN A 4 8.44 -5.04 20.74
N SER A 5 8.29 -4.59 19.49
CA SER A 5 7.65 -5.35 18.42
C SER A 5 8.19 -4.93 17.06
N VAL A 6 8.64 -5.90 16.27
CA VAL A 6 9.14 -5.67 14.89
C VAL A 6 8.06 -5.91 13.83
N CYS A 7 6.90 -6.44 14.22
CA CYS A 7 5.82 -6.84 13.31
C CYS A 7 6.37 -7.64 12.11
N LEU A 8 5.87 -7.37 10.89
CA LEU A 8 6.35 -8.02 9.66
C LEU A 8 7.39 -7.18 8.90
N GLN A 9 7.94 -6.12 9.51
CA GLN A 9 8.87 -5.21 8.81
C GLN A 9 10.13 -5.91 8.29
N HIS A 10 10.59 -6.96 8.98
CA HIS A 10 11.72 -7.80 8.54
C HIS A 10 11.44 -8.63 7.28
N TYR A 11 10.17 -8.80 6.90
CA TYR A 11 9.78 -9.41 5.61
C TYR A 11 9.55 -8.37 4.51
N PHE A 12 9.64 -7.06 4.83
CA PHE A 12 9.48 -5.96 3.87
C PHE A 12 10.82 -5.31 3.55
N PHE A 13 11.65 -5.13 4.58
CA PHE A 13 12.97 -4.50 4.53
C PHE A 13 14.02 -5.33 5.29
N PRO A 14 14.33 -6.58 4.86
CA PRO A 14 15.34 -7.42 5.52
C PRO A 14 16.78 -6.91 5.33
N THR A 15 17.07 -6.18 4.25
CA THR A 15 18.43 -5.71 3.90
C THR A 15 18.43 -4.28 3.34
N PRO A 16 19.57 -3.56 3.35
CA PRO A 16 19.65 -2.22 2.74
C PRO A 16 19.28 -2.19 1.26
N GLU A 17 19.55 -3.27 0.51
CA GLU A 17 19.15 -3.36 -0.91
C GLU A 17 17.63 -3.36 -1.06
N SER A 18 16.92 -4.07 -0.18
CA SER A 18 15.46 -4.10 -0.19
C SER A 18 14.82 -2.73 0.09
N GLU A 19 15.50 -1.84 0.82
CA GLU A 19 15.07 -0.45 1.05
C GLU A 19 15.20 0.43 -0.22
N GLN A 20 16.02 0.05 -1.19
CA GLN A 20 16.16 0.79 -2.44
C GLN A 20 15.11 0.38 -3.48
N GLU A 21 14.62 -0.85 -3.42
CA GLU A 21 13.70 -1.40 -4.43
C GLU A 21 12.24 -1.56 -3.96
N ASN A 22 12.01 -1.75 -2.67
CA ASN A 22 10.65 -1.96 -2.16
C ASN A 22 9.92 -0.65 -1.90
N ARG A 23 8.61 -0.67 -2.10
CA ARG A 23 7.70 0.44 -1.76
C ARG A 23 6.57 -0.11 -0.92
N VAL A 24 6.22 0.63 0.12
CA VAL A 24 5.20 0.24 1.09
C VAL A 24 4.18 1.37 1.20
N ILE A 25 2.90 1.03 0.99
CA ILE A 25 1.79 1.93 1.27
C ILE A 25 1.41 1.78 2.73
N CYS A 26 1.64 2.82 3.52
CA CYS A 26 1.22 2.91 4.91
C CYS A 26 -0.14 3.63 4.98
N VAL A 27 -1.07 3.12 5.78
CA VAL A 27 -2.37 3.77 6.04
C VAL A 27 -2.66 3.83 7.54
N SER A 28 -3.58 4.71 7.95
CA SER A 28 -4.13 4.69 9.30
C SER A 28 -4.75 3.32 9.61
N GLY A 29 -4.43 2.76 10.76
CA GLY A 29 -5.00 1.52 11.26
C GLY A 29 -6.50 1.63 11.56
N VAL A 30 -7.13 0.47 11.72
CA VAL A 30 -8.53 0.38 12.15
C VAL A 30 -8.68 1.03 13.53
N ALA A 31 -9.82 1.71 13.75
CA ALA A 31 -10.14 2.45 14.96
C ALA A 31 -9.18 3.60 15.29
N SER A 32 -8.46 4.13 14.29
CA SER A 32 -7.64 5.33 14.45
C SER A 32 -8.47 6.53 14.94
N GLU A 33 -7.96 7.23 15.95
CA GLU A 33 -8.49 8.52 16.42
C GLU A 33 -8.11 9.68 15.49
N LYS A 34 -7.25 9.42 14.49
CA LYS A 34 -6.75 10.41 13.53
C LYS A 34 -7.53 10.32 12.22
N PRO A 35 -7.58 11.41 11.43
CA PRO A 35 -8.07 11.33 10.06
C PRO A 35 -7.34 10.25 9.25
N PHE A 36 -8.02 9.67 8.26
CA PHE A 36 -7.42 8.66 7.39
C PHE A 36 -6.21 9.25 6.65
N LEU A 37 -5.05 8.66 6.88
CA LEU A 37 -3.79 8.95 6.22
C LEU A 37 -3.45 7.79 5.28
N VAL A 38 -2.80 8.13 4.18
CA VAL A 38 -2.07 7.18 3.33
C VAL A 38 -0.76 7.84 2.90
N MET A 39 0.34 7.09 2.92
CA MET A 39 1.67 7.55 2.51
C MET A 39 2.46 6.37 1.96
N MET A 40 3.25 6.58 0.90
CA MET A 40 4.19 5.58 0.41
C MET A 40 5.59 5.84 1.00
N THR A 41 6.30 4.79 1.36
CA THR A 41 7.69 4.88 1.85
C THR A 41 8.52 3.71 1.33
N ASN A 42 9.82 3.89 1.23
CA ASN A 42 10.81 2.84 1.02
C ASN A 42 11.66 2.59 2.29
N LEU A 43 11.22 3.10 3.44
CA LEU A 43 11.88 2.96 4.73
C LEU A 43 10.97 2.23 5.72
N ILE A 44 11.58 1.64 6.75
CA ILE A 44 10.86 1.05 7.88
C ILE A 44 10.01 2.14 8.56
N SER A 45 8.72 1.88 8.67
CA SER A 45 7.76 2.80 9.29
C SER A 45 7.47 2.44 10.75
N ASP A 46 7.41 3.43 11.62
CA ASP A 46 6.99 3.26 13.00
C ASP A 46 5.50 2.88 13.12
N LEU A 47 5.13 2.18 14.21
CA LEU A 47 3.76 1.78 14.48
C LEU A 47 2.83 3.00 14.65
N HIS A 48 3.32 4.09 15.23
CA HIS A 48 2.59 5.34 15.43
C HIS A 48 2.95 6.40 14.39
N LEU A 49 3.26 6.00 13.14
CA LEU A 49 3.57 6.91 12.02
C LEU A 49 2.58 8.08 11.87
N VAL A 50 1.29 7.84 12.14
CA VAL A 50 0.21 8.84 12.03
C VAL A 50 0.08 9.69 13.32
N GLY A 51 0.63 9.21 14.44
CA GLY A 51 0.58 9.83 15.76
C GLY A 51 -0.02 8.90 16.83
N ALA A 52 0.10 9.31 18.10
CA ALA A 52 -0.53 8.63 19.23
C ALA A 52 -2.05 8.47 19.01
N GLY A 53 -2.61 7.31 19.41
CA GLY A 53 -4.01 6.96 19.16
C GLY A 53 -4.28 6.40 17.75
N SER A 54 -3.24 6.15 16.95
CA SER A 54 -3.35 5.49 15.64
C SER A 54 -2.18 4.55 15.40
N ALA A 55 -2.47 3.26 15.24
CA ALA A 55 -1.53 2.35 14.61
C ALA A 55 -1.43 2.64 13.09
N SER A 56 -0.37 2.18 12.45
CA SER A 56 -0.20 2.16 11.01
C SER A 56 -0.33 0.73 10.46
N GLN A 57 -0.92 0.59 9.28
CA GLN A 57 -0.96 -0.67 8.53
C GLN A 57 -0.16 -0.49 7.24
N CYS A 58 0.63 -1.50 6.88
CA CYS A 58 1.63 -1.41 5.83
C CYS A 58 1.39 -2.48 4.76
N PHE A 59 1.34 -2.06 3.50
CA PHE A 59 1.12 -2.91 2.34
C PHE A 59 2.32 -2.80 1.39
N PRO A 60 3.28 -3.72 1.46
CA PRO A 60 4.47 -3.67 0.62
C PRO A 60 4.18 -4.16 -0.80
N PHE A 61 4.95 -3.69 -1.78
CA PHE A 61 4.93 -4.24 -3.13
C PHE A 61 5.66 -5.57 -3.20
N TYR A 62 6.83 -5.69 -2.56
CA TYR A 62 7.57 -6.94 -2.43
C TYR A 62 7.53 -7.49 -1.00
N THR A 63 7.51 -8.81 -0.88
CA THR A 63 7.83 -9.52 0.36
C THR A 63 9.08 -10.38 0.17
N TYR A 64 9.77 -10.65 1.27
CA TYR A 64 11.01 -11.42 1.32
C TYR A 64 10.89 -12.49 2.40
N GLU A 65 11.81 -13.46 2.38
CA GLU A 65 12.08 -14.34 3.51
C GLU A 65 12.94 -13.61 4.57
N ALA A 66 13.05 -14.17 5.77
CA ALA A 66 13.74 -13.52 6.89
C ALA A 66 15.25 -13.28 6.66
N ASP A 67 15.87 -14.02 5.74
CA ASP A 67 17.27 -13.88 5.35
C ASP A 67 17.49 -12.91 4.17
N GLY A 68 16.43 -12.25 3.70
CA GLY A 68 16.46 -11.35 2.55
C GLY A 68 16.32 -12.03 1.19
N THR A 69 16.24 -13.35 1.15
CA THR A 69 16.02 -14.09 -0.11
C THR A 69 14.53 -14.19 -0.45
N GLY A 70 14.22 -14.92 -1.53
CA GLY A 70 12.84 -15.27 -1.86
C GLY A 70 11.92 -14.09 -2.14
N ARG A 71 12.46 -13.01 -2.73
CA ARG A 71 11.68 -11.84 -3.13
C ARG A 71 10.49 -12.24 -4.00
N ARG A 72 9.28 -11.82 -3.61
CA ARG A 72 8.02 -12.07 -4.32
C ARG A 72 7.19 -10.80 -4.42
N GLU A 73 6.49 -10.63 -5.53
CA GLU A 73 5.47 -9.57 -5.65
C GLU A 73 4.27 -9.91 -4.76
N ASN A 74 3.78 -8.92 -4.03
CA ASN A 74 2.69 -9.07 -3.07
C ASN A 74 1.30 -8.75 -3.68
N ILE A 75 1.26 -8.38 -4.97
CA ILE A 75 0.04 -8.41 -5.77
C ILE A 75 -0.09 -9.80 -6.39
N THR A 76 -1.19 -10.48 -6.09
CA THR A 76 -1.42 -11.84 -6.58
C THR A 76 -1.69 -11.86 -8.09
N ASP A 77 -1.33 -12.95 -8.75
CA ASP A 77 -1.63 -13.15 -10.19
C ASP A 77 -3.15 -13.18 -10.44
N TRP A 78 -3.92 -13.65 -9.45
CA TRP A 78 -5.38 -13.57 -9.48
C TRP A 78 -5.85 -12.11 -9.55
N ALA A 79 -5.32 -11.23 -8.69
CA ALA A 79 -5.70 -9.81 -8.71
C ALA A 79 -5.29 -9.16 -10.05
N LEU A 80 -4.08 -9.45 -10.54
CA LEU A 80 -3.65 -9.00 -11.87
C LEU A 80 -4.63 -9.41 -12.97
N ALA A 81 -5.04 -10.67 -12.99
CA ALA A 81 -6.01 -11.19 -13.96
C ALA A 81 -7.38 -10.49 -13.83
N GLN A 82 -7.85 -10.20 -12.62
CA GLN A 82 -9.10 -9.45 -12.43
C GLN A 82 -9.01 -8.02 -13.02
N PHE A 83 -7.90 -7.32 -12.79
CA PHE A 83 -7.71 -5.97 -13.36
C PHE A 83 -7.66 -6.01 -14.89
N ARG A 84 -6.89 -6.94 -15.47
CA ARG A 84 -6.78 -7.09 -16.93
C ARG A 84 -8.10 -7.46 -17.57
N ALA A 85 -8.86 -8.39 -16.96
CA ALA A 85 -10.18 -8.76 -17.44
C ALA A 85 -11.19 -7.61 -17.35
N HIS A 86 -11.17 -6.85 -16.24
CA HIS A 86 -12.09 -5.73 -16.04
C HIS A 86 -11.84 -4.58 -17.04
N TYR A 87 -10.57 -4.18 -17.22
CA TYR A 87 -10.19 -3.08 -18.11
C TYR A 87 -9.91 -3.52 -19.55
N GLN A 88 -9.94 -4.83 -19.83
CA GLN A 88 -9.64 -5.43 -21.12
C GLN A 88 -8.26 -5.01 -21.67
N ASP A 89 -7.26 -4.95 -20.78
CA ASP A 89 -5.92 -4.45 -21.10
C ASP A 89 -4.82 -5.34 -20.49
N GLU A 90 -4.19 -6.17 -21.32
CA GLU A 90 -3.11 -7.07 -20.91
C GLU A 90 -1.80 -6.34 -20.56
N ARG A 91 -1.67 -5.05 -20.88
CA ARG A 91 -0.47 -4.26 -20.57
C ARG A 91 -0.39 -3.87 -19.10
N ILE A 92 -1.50 -3.97 -18.37
CA ILE A 92 -1.54 -3.65 -16.93
C ILE A 92 -0.53 -4.55 -16.21
N SER A 93 0.41 -3.94 -15.49
CA SER A 93 1.35 -4.62 -14.61
C SER A 93 0.90 -4.53 -13.15
N LYS A 94 1.51 -5.34 -12.27
CA LYS A 94 1.27 -5.26 -10.84
C LYS A 94 1.70 -3.92 -10.25
N TRP A 95 2.77 -3.32 -10.76
CA TRP A 95 3.18 -1.97 -10.35
C TRP A 95 2.12 -0.92 -10.69
N ASP A 96 1.49 -1.03 -11.87
CA ASP A 96 0.41 -0.10 -12.23
C ASP A 96 -0.79 -0.25 -11.30
N ILE A 97 -1.12 -1.48 -10.89
CA ILE A 97 -2.16 -1.75 -9.88
C ILE A 97 -1.78 -1.13 -8.53
N PHE A 98 -0.53 -1.28 -8.10
CA PHE A 98 -0.06 -0.74 -6.83
C PHE A 98 -0.16 0.80 -6.79
N TYR A 99 0.27 1.49 -7.85
CA TYR A 99 0.12 2.94 -7.96
C TYR A 99 -1.35 3.36 -8.12
N TYR A 100 -2.14 2.59 -8.86
CA TYR A 100 -3.58 2.80 -8.95
C TYR A 100 -4.25 2.78 -7.57
N ILE A 101 -3.92 1.79 -6.73
CA ILE A 101 -4.41 1.70 -5.35
C ILE A 101 -4.01 2.97 -4.58
N TYR A 102 -2.73 3.36 -4.66
CA TYR A 102 -2.23 4.54 -3.97
C TYR A 102 -3.01 5.83 -4.34
N ALA A 103 -3.31 6.01 -5.63
CA ALA A 103 -4.09 7.15 -6.11
C ALA A 103 -5.55 7.11 -5.63
N VAL A 104 -6.19 5.94 -5.67
CA VAL A 104 -7.58 5.79 -5.19
C VAL A 104 -7.68 6.12 -3.71
N LEU A 105 -6.73 5.66 -2.89
CA LEU A 105 -6.68 5.97 -1.45
C LEU A 105 -6.43 7.46 -1.18
N HIS A 106 -5.78 8.19 -2.10
CA HIS A 106 -5.63 9.64 -2.05
C HIS A 106 -6.88 10.41 -2.48
N HIS A 107 -7.76 9.80 -3.29
CA HIS A 107 -8.84 10.52 -3.92
C HIS A 107 -9.88 11.05 -2.90
N PRO A 108 -10.18 12.37 -2.87
CA PRO A 108 -11.09 12.96 -1.88
C PRO A 108 -12.48 12.31 -1.88
N SER A 109 -13.05 12.04 -3.06
CA SER A 109 -14.37 11.41 -3.17
C SER A 109 -14.37 9.97 -2.64
N TYR A 110 -13.25 9.25 -2.74
CA TYR A 110 -13.14 7.91 -2.15
C TYR A 110 -13.14 8.01 -0.62
N ARG A 111 -12.29 8.87 -0.06
CA ARG A 111 -12.21 9.08 1.40
C ARG A 111 -13.54 9.54 1.99
N ALA A 112 -14.24 10.46 1.32
CA ALA A 112 -15.55 10.94 1.75
C ALA A 112 -16.63 9.84 1.70
N ARG A 113 -16.70 9.09 0.59
CA ARG A 113 -17.70 8.02 0.40
C ARG A 113 -17.52 6.86 1.39
N PHE A 114 -16.28 6.52 1.73
CA PHE A 114 -15.96 5.36 2.56
C PHE A 114 -15.51 5.72 3.98
N ALA A 115 -15.70 6.98 4.42
CA ALA A 115 -15.17 7.49 5.69
C ALA A 115 -15.49 6.59 6.91
N GLU A 116 -16.74 6.12 7.03
CA GLU A 116 -17.15 5.25 8.13
C GLU A 116 -16.56 3.83 8.05
N ILE A 117 -16.36 3.32 6.83
CA ILE A 117 -15.76 2.00 6.59
C ILE A 117 -14.25 2.04 6.89
N LEU A 118 -13.57 3.12 6.50
CA LEU A 118 -12.13 3.32 6.73
C LEU A 118 -11.79 3.43 8.23
N LYS A 119 -12.73 3.87 9.07
CA LYS A 119 -12.55 3.85 10.53
C LYS A 119 -12.68 2.45 11.13
N ARG A 120 -13.43 1.55 10.50
CA ARG A 120 -13.84 0.26 11.09
C ARG A 120 -13.17 -0.96 10.45
N SER A 121 -12.57 -0.79 9.28
CA SER A 121 -12.01 -1.89 8.50
C SER A 121 -10.93 -1.41 7.54
N LEU A 122 -10.12 -2.33 7.04
CA LEU A 122 -9.12 -2.04 6.02
C LEU A 122 -9.78 -1.52 4.72
N PRO A 123 -9.11 -0.60 3.99
CA PRO A 123 -9.64 -0.04 2.76
C PRO A 123 -9.89 -1.13 1.72
N ARG A 124 -11.06 -1.08 1.08
CA ARG A 124 -11.39 -1.88 -0.11
C ARG A 124 -11.31 -0.98 -1.33
N VAL A 125 -10.59 -1.41 -2.36
CA VAL A 125 -10.32 -0.60 -3.55
C VAL A 125 -11.30 -0.97 -4.66
N PRO A 126 -12.16 -0.05 -5.13
CA PRO A 126 -13.05 -0.29 -6.27
C PRO A 126 -12.30 -0.20 -7.59
N PHE A 127 -12.91 -0.72 -8.66
CA PHE A 127 -12.53 -0.38 -10.03
C PHE A 127 -13.10 0.99 -10.41
N ALA A 128 -12.21 1.94 -10.68
CA ALA A 128 -12.53 3.28 -11.12
C ALA A 128 -12.63 3.29 -12.65
N LYS A 129 -13.28 4.31 -13.21
CA LYS A 129 -13.57 4.34 -14.64
C LYS A 129 -12.30 4.40 -15.51
N ASP A 130 -11.29 5.16 -15.09
CA ASP A 130 -10.06 5.38 -15.86
C ASP A 130 -8.83 4.86 -15.10
N PHE A 131 -8.50 3.59 -15.32
CA PHE A 131 -7.36 2.93 -14.67
C PHE A 131 -6.05 3.72 -14.85
N TRP A 132 -5.72 4.08 -16.08
CA TRP A 132 -4.43 4.66 -16.40
C TRP A 132 -4.27 6.08 -15.88
N ALA A 133 -5.35 6.86 -15.77
CA ALA A 133 -5.30 8.16 -15.09
C ALA A 133 -4.91 8.01 -13.61
N TYR A 134 -5.55 7.07 -12.89
CA TYR A 134 -5.22 6.80 -11.49
C TYR A 134 -3.81 6.20 -11.35
N ALA A 135 -3.43 5.22 -12.18
CA ALA A 135 -2.10 4.61 -12.12
C ALA A 135 -0.97 5.64 -12.33
N ARG A 136 -1.13 6.55 -13.31
CA ARG A 136 -0.15 7.63 -13.55
C ARG A 136 -0.12 8.64 -12.41
N ALA A 137 -1.28 9.08 -11.92
CA ALA A 137 -1.34 10.02 -10.80
C ALA A 137 -0.73 9.41 -9.53
N GLY A 138 -0.97 8.13 -9.28
CA GLY A 138 -0.41 7.41 -8.14
C GLY A 138 1.10 7.24 -8.25
N ARG A 139 1.62 7.00 -9.46
CA ARG A 139 3.07 6.95 -9.70
C ARG A 139 3.71 8.31 -9.42
N GLN A 140 3.15 9.37 -9.98
CA GLN A 140 3.62 10.74 -9.73
C GLN A 140 3.60 11.08 -8.24
N LEU A 141 2.53 10.76 -7.51
CA LEU A 141 2.44 10.98 -6.07
C LEU A 141 3.42 10.13 -5.25
N GLY A 142 3.80 8.95 -5.74
CA GLY A 142 4.76 8.06 -5.05
C GLY A 142 6.22 8.46 -5.25
N ASP A 143 6.50 9.27 -6.28
CA ASP A 143 7.83 9.76 -6.63
C ASP A 143 8.13 11.16 -6.08
N LEU A 144 7.15 11.82 -5.43
CA LEU A 144 7.32 13.10 -4.73
C LEU A 144 8.10 12.95 -3.42
#